data_AF-A0A672PBA3-F1
#
_entry.id   AF-A0A672PBA3-F1
#
_cell.length_a   1.000
_cell.length_b   1.000
_cell.length_c   1.000
_cell.angle_alpha   90.00
_cell.angle_beta   90.00
_cell.angle_gamma   90.00
#
_symmetry.space_group_name_H-M   'P 1'
#
loop_
_entity.id
_entity.type
_entity.pdbx_description
1 polymer ?
#
loop_
_entity_poly.entity_id
_entity_poly.type
_entity_poly.pdbx_seq_one_letter_code
_entity_poly.pdbx_strand_id
1 'polypeptide(L)'
;MLVDMSQCYLGKDHSFHTKLIMLLPQKLRPRLLSSILEEQLDEDSPKMCQFGALCSLQGRLQLLLSSEQFITGLIRIMKHENENAYMVNEEKAIRLCKALCEGLKVSCFEKLQTTLRVKGCSPIPHSRSETLAFLKRYGTAVIHLYIQHSDSKDINFLLALAMTLKSATDNLISDTSYLIAMLGCNDIYRITEKLDNLGVKYDTTEPSKLELPLPGTPIPAEIHHLLLMDPMNVFYPGEYVGYLVDSEGGDILGTYQPTYTYAIIVQEVEREEDESPSVLGKCFQIDIGYSEYKIVSSLDLYKFSRQDDSTHIRDGTPTPKSPSEGRSPSARMVPPIFPRKENHRAPPTEASPKKIKLNALPEILKEVTSVIEQAWKLSETERKKIIRRLYLKWHPDKNAENLDIATEVFKHLQNEISRMEKQTQAEQTTERGSRRPFSASSTRFQSEKFSFQRFYTSWNQEATSHKSEKRQFREQFTSYAGTSHSNRFFVPPSFKSVGNPVEARRWLRQARANFSAARNDLHKNANEWVCFKCYLATKLALIAADYAVRGKSDKDVKPTALAQKVEEYNTQLTGLAKDVHILEGYGVDSLRTRYPDLLPFPQIPNDRYTSEVAMRVMECTARIIIKLETFVQQKL
;
A
#
# COMPACT_ATOMS: atom_id res chain seq x y z
N MET A 1 -28.75 26.01 -46.81
CA MET A 1 -30.10 25.76 -46.28
C MET A 1 -29.95 24.97 -44.99
N LEU A 2 -30.35 25.54 -43.85
CA LEU A 2 -30.46 24.79 -42.59
C LEU A 2 -31.82 24.10 -42.59
N VAL A 3 -31.84 22.82 -42.25
CA VAL A 3 -33.08 22.03 -42.21
C VAL A 3 -33.33 21.66 -40.76
N ASP A 4 -34.48 22.07 -40.25
CA ASP A 4 -34.96 21.64 -38.94
C ASP A 4 -35.52 20.22 -39.08
N MET A 5 -34.81 19.24 -38.52
CA MET A 5 -35.16 17.83 -38.63
C MET A 5 -36.48 17.47 -37.93
N SER A 6 -36.99 18.33 -37.03
CA SER A 6 -38.33 18.16 -36.44
C SER A 6 -39.44 18.26 -37.49
N GLN A 7 -39.19 19.01 -38.58
CA GLN A 7 -40.11 19.14 -39.71
C GLN A 7 -40.15 17.89 -40.59
N CYS A 8 -39.23 16.94 -40.37
CA CYS A 8 -39.17 15.65 -41.07
C CYS A 8 -39.88 14.51 -40.30
N TYR A 9 -40.73 14.82 -39.32
CA TYR A 9 -41.43 13.86 -38.47
C TYR A 9 -40.51 12.89 -37.69
N LEU A 10 -39.27 13.31 -37.46
CA LEU A 10 -38.33 12.59 -36.62
C LEU A 10 -38.65 12.89 -35.15
N GLY A 11 -38.82 11.85 -34.33
CA GLY A 11 -39.11 11.97 -32.90
C GLY A 11 -37.99 12.59 -32.05
N LYS A 12 -38.14 12.57 -30.72
CA LYS A 12 -37.21 13.23 -29.77
C LYS A 12 -35.87 12.53 -29.55
N ASP A 13 -35.69 11.31 -30.06
CA ASP A 13 -34.41 10.59 -29.96
C ASP A 13 -33.43 11.03 -31.06
N HIS A 14 -32.82 12.18 -30.81
CA HIS A 14 -31.83 12.80 -31.70
C HIS A 14 -30.64 11.88 -31.98
N SER A 15 -30.27 11.01 -31.03
CA SER A 15 -29.14 10.09 -31.16
C SER A 15 -29.42 8.98 -32.17
N PHE A 16 -30.62 8.40 -32.08
CA PHE A 16 -31.10 7.37 -33.01
C PHE A 16 -31.27 7.93 -34.42
N HIS A 17 -31.88 9.11 -34.55
CA HIS A 17 -32.05 9.76 -35.86
C HIS A 17 -30.72 10.15 -36.50
N THR A 18 -29.75 10.62 -35.72
CA THR A 18 -28.41 10.92 -36.24
C THR A 18 -27.74 9.65 -36.80
N LYS A 19 -27.86 8.51 -36.10
CA LYS A 19 -27.35 7.22 -36.62
C LYS A 19 -27.99 6.85 -37.96
N LEU A 20 -29.31 6.99 -38.09
CA LEU A 20 -30.04 6.70 -39.35
C LEU A 20 -29.62 7.64 -40.49
N ILE A 21 -29.49 8.94 -40.23
CA ILE A 21 -29.05 9.93 -41.23
C ILE A 21 -27.64 9.61 -41.72
N MET A 22 -26.77 9.14 -40.83
CA MET A 22 -25.41 8.72 -41.18
C MET A 22 -25.35 7.44 -42.04
N LEU A 23 -26.46 6.73 -42.23
CA LEU A 23 -26.58 5.60 -43.17
C LEU A 23 -26.92 6.05 -44.60
N LEU A 24 -27.38 7.29 -44.82
CA LEU A 24 -27.73 7.77 -46.17
C LEU A 24 -26.50 7.78 -47.09
N PRO A 25 -26.67 7.53 -48.41
CA PRO A 25 -25.60 7.68 -49.39
C PRO A 25 -24.94 9.05 -49.31
N GLN A 26 -23.62 9.12 -49.50
CA GLN A 26 -22.83 10.33 -49.26
C GLN A 26 -23.33 11.56 -50.05
N LYS A 27 -23.92 11.36 -51.22
CA LYS A 27 -24.51 12.43 -52.06
C LYS A 27 -25.82 13.01 -51.50
N LEU A 28 -26.52 12.27 -50.63
CA LEU A 28 -27.81 12.64 -50.04
C LEU A 28 -27.70 12.95 -48.54
N ARG A 29 -26.54 12.69 -47.93
CA ARG A 29 -26.32 12.85 -46.49
C ARG A 29 -26.15 14.33 -46.13
N PRO A 30 -27.04 14.92 -45.31
CA PRO A 30 -26.87 16.29 -44.84
C PRO A 30 -25.63 16.39 -43.93
N ARG A 31 -24.96 17.54 -43.98
CA ARG A 31 -23.84 17.84 -43.07
C ARG A 31 -24.39 18.27 -41.72
N LEU A 32 -23.88 17.66 -40.64
CA LEU A 32 -24.23 18.06 -39.28
C LEU A 32 -23.67 19.45 -38.98
N LEU A 33 -24.43 20.28 -38.25
CA LEU A 33 -23.98 21.61 -37.82
C LEU A 33 -22.69 21.53 -37.01
N SER A 34 -22.52 20.51 -36.16
CA SER A 34 -21.28 20.25 -35.42
C SER A 34 -20.06 19.98 -36.30
N SER A 35 -20.25 19.62 -37.58
CA SER A 35 -19.15 19.48 -38.54
C SER A 35 -18.67 20.82 -39.08
N ILE A 36 -19.50 21.86 -39.04
CA ILE A 36 -19.28 23.18 -39.66
C ILE A 36 -19.01 24.25 -38.62
N LEU A 37 -19.70 24.19 -37.48
CA LEU A 37 -19.58 25.14 -36.39
C LEU A 37 -18.54 24.67 -35.38
N GLU A 38 -17.89 25.63 -34.75
CA GLU A 38 -17.05 25.45 -33.58
C GLU A 38 -17.42 26.48 -32.53
N GLU A 39 -17.32 26.09 -31.26
CA GLU A 39 -17.48 26.98 -30.12
C GLU A 39 -16.09 27.42 -29.68
N GLN A 40 -15.85 28.73 -29.63
CA GLN A 40 -14.58 29.31 -29.16
C GLN A 40 -14.80 30.17 -27.93
N LEU A 41 -13.86 30.11 -26.99
CA LEU A 41 -13.81 31.03 -25.86
C LEU A 41 -13.42 32.43 -26.33
N ASP A 42 -14.14 33.45 -25.87
CA ASP A 42 -13.77 34.84 -26.10
C ASP A 42 -12.62 35.19 -25.12
N GLU A 43 -11.36 35.19 -25.57
CA GLU A 43 -10.18 35.37 -24.70
C GLU A 43 -9.93 36.82 -24.25
N ASP A 44 -10.46 37.80 -24.99
CA ASP A 44 -10.25 39.24 -24.74
C ASP A 44 -11.24 39.84 -23.71
N SER A 45 -12.26 39.07 -23.31
CA SER A 45 -13.36 39.53 -22.46
C SER A 45 -13.29 39.17 -20.96
N PRO A 46 -12.68 38.04 -20.52
CA PRO A 46 -12.91 37.55 -19.17
C PRO A 46 -11.83 38.06 -18.21
N LYS A 47 -12.28 38.72 -17.13
CA LYS A 47 -11.41 39.12 -16.03
C LYS A 47 -11.04 37.90 -15.18
N MET A 48 -9.76 37.82 -14.78
CA MET A 48 -9.32 36.87 -13.76
C MET A 48 -10.20 36.99 -12.53
N CYS A 49 -10.51 35.86 -11.88
CA CYS A 49 -11.28 35.89 -10.64
C CYS A 49 -10.60 36.79 -9.61
N GLN A 50 -11.38 37.34 -8.67
CA GLN A 50 -10.90 38.25 -7.62
C GLN A 50 -9.71 37.72 -6.79
N PHE A 51 -9.51 36.39 -6.76
CA PHE A 51 -8.41 35.74 -6.04
C PHE A 51 -7.16 35.51 -6.90
N GLY A 52 -7.26 35.69 -8.22
CA GLY A 52 -6.16 35.51 -9.17
C GLY A 52 -5.43 34.17 -8.99
N ALA A 53 -4.10 34.24 -8.87
CA ALA A 53 -3.23 33.08 -8.67
C ALA A 53 -3.45 32.36 -7.32
N LEU A 54 -4.10 32.99 -6.33
CA LEU A 54 -4.39 32.42 -5.02
C LEU A 54 -5.78 31.76 -4.95
N CYS A 55 -6.45 31.57 -6.08
CA CYS A 55 -7.75 30.92 -6.13
C CYS A 55 -7.67 29.45 -5.68
N SER A 56 -8.30 29.12 -4.56
CA SER A 56 -8.34 27.76 -4.02
C SER A 56 -8.98 26.74 -4.97
N LEU A 57 -10.05 27.15 -5.68
CA LEU A 57 -10.71 26.31 -6.69
C LEU A 57 -9.75 25.95 -7.84
N GLN A 58 -8.98 26.92 -8.33
CA GLN A 58 -7.98 26.71 -9.38
C GLN A 58 -6.93 25.72 -8.92
N GLY A 59 -6.33 25.93 -7.73
CA GLY A 59 -5.32 25.04 -7.17
C GLY A 59 -5.84 23.63 -6.94
N ARG A 60 -7.05 23.49 -6.40
CA ARG A 60 -7.70 22.19 -6.17
C ARG A 60 -7.91 21.44 -7.48
N LEU A 61 -8.48 22.06 -8.50
CA LEU A 61 -8.75 21.40 -9.78
C LEU A 61 -7.46 21.09 -10.54
N GLN A 62 -6.45 21.96 -10.45
CA GLN A 62 -5.12 21.68 -10.99
C GLN A 62 -4.56 20.40 -10.37
N LEU A 63 -4.55 20.29 -9.04
CA LEU A 63 -4.05 19.12 -8.32
C LEU A 63 -4.87 17.86 -8.62
N LEU A 64 -6.20 17.96 -8.59
CA LEU A 64 -7.12 16.84 -8.80
C LEU A 64 -6.97 16.26 -10.20
N LEU A 65 -7.08 17.09 -11.23
CA LEU A 65 -7.11 16.63 -12.63
C LEU A 65 -5.74 16.17 -13.14
N SER A 66 -4.65 16.67 -12.56
CA SER A 66 -3.30 16.18 -12.86
C SER A 66 -2.87 14.98 -11.99
N SER A 67 -3.70 14.56 -11.02
CA SER A 67 -3.35 13.44 -10.13
C SER A 67 -3.44 12.10 -10.86
N GLU A 68 -2.51 11.20 -10.54
CA GLU A 68 -2.51 9.83 -11.07
C GLU A 68 -3.81 9.06 -10.72
N GLN A 69 -4.40 9.35 -9.55
CA GLN A 69 -5.65 8.75 -9.09
C GLN A 69 -6.81 9.14 -10.01
N PHE A 70 -6.89 10.43 -10.39
CA PHE A 70 -7.90 10.90 -11.33
C PHE A 70 -7.69 10.30 -12.72
N ILE A 71 -6.44 10.23 -13.20
CA ILE A 71 -6.12 9.60 -14.49
C ILE A 71 -6.53 8.13 -14.52
N THR A 72 -6.18 7.38 -13.47
CA THR A 72 -6.51 5.96 -13.34
C THR A 72 -8.03 5.76 -13.30
N GLY A 73 -8.74 6.59 -12.52
CA GLY A 73 -10.21 6.59 -12.48
C GLY A 73 -10.84 6.87 -13.85
N LEU A 74 -10.27 7.82 -14.62
CA LEU A 74 -10.75 8.17 -15.94
C LEU A 74 -10.63 7.01 -16.93
N ILE A 75 -9.45 6.34 -16.97
CA ILE A 75 -9.21 5.16 -17.81
C ILE A 75 -10.16 4.02 -17.41
N ARG A 76 -10.32 3.80 -16.11
CA ARG A 76 -11.22 2.77 -15.57
C ARG A 76 -12.66 2.97 -16.04
N ILE A 77 -13.18 4.21 -16.01
CA ILE A 77 -14.53 4.51 -16.50
C ILE A 77 -14.62 4.25 -18.01
N MET A 78 -13.65 4.72 -18.80
CA MET A 78 -13.66 4.52 -20.26
C MET A 78 -13.70 3.02 -20.64
N LYS A 79 -12.92 2.18 -19.93
CA LYS A 79 -12.95 0.72 -20.11
C LYS A 79 -14.27 0.10 -19.67
N HIS A 80 -14.82 0.55 -18.54
CA HIS A 80 -16.07 0.04 -17.99
C HIS A 80 -17.29 0.30 -18.89
N GLU A 81 -17.38 1.51 -19.44
CA GLU A 81 -18.46 1.94 -20.32
C GLU A 81 -18.47 1.18 -21.64
N ASN A 82 -17.31 1.09 -22.31
CA ASN A 82 -17.19 0.36 -23.57
C ASN A 82 -15.74 -0.03 -23.89
N GLU A 83 -15.33 -1.21 -23.45
CA GLU A 83 -13.98 -1.76 -23.65
C GLU A 83 -13.56 -1.78 -25.13
N ASN A 84 -14.46 -2.17 -26.04
CA ASN A 84 -14.16 -2.20 -27.48
C ASN A 84 -13.93 -0.80 -28.05
N ALA A 85 -14.74 0.19 -27.66
CA ALA A 85 -14.56 1.56 -28.09
C ALA A 85 -13.29 2.19 -27.51
N TYR A 86 -12.94 1.82 -26.27
CA TYR A 86 -11.68 2.18 -25.64
C TYR A 86 -10.50 1.61 -26.43
N MET A 87 -10.47 0.31 -26.74
CA MET A 87 -9.36 -0.31 -27.50
C MET A 87 -9.10 0.37 -28.84
N VAL A 88 -10.16 0.77 -29.56
CA VAL A 88 -10.03 1.50 -30.84
C VAL A 88 -9.44 2.91 -30.66
N ASN A 89 -9.65 3.54 -29.50
CA ASN A 89 -9.23 4.91 -29.21
C ASN A 89 -8.14 5.00 -28.12
N GLU A 90 -7.51 3.88 -27.76
CA GLU A 90 -6.62 3.76 -26.61
C GLU A 90 -5.48 4.77 -26.67
N GLU A 91 -4.83 4.89 -27.82
CA GLU A 91 -3.72 5.82 -28.01
C GLU A 91 -4.15 7.29 -27.81
N LYS A 92 -5.38 7.65 -28.20
CA LYS A 92 -5.93 9.00 -27.96
C LYS A 92 -6.26 9.21 -26.49
N ALA A 93 -6.86 8.21 -25.83
CA ALA A 93 -7.18 8.25 -24.41
C ALA A 93 -5.91 8.40 -23.56
N ILE A 94 -4.87 7.60 -23.84
CA ILE A 94 -3.57 7.69 -23.16
C ILE A 94 -2.92 9.06 -23.39
N ARG A 95 -2.99 9.60 -24.61
CA ARG A 95 -2.47 10.96 -24.89
C ARG A 95 -3.19 12.03 -24.08
N LEU A 96 -4.53 11.96 -23.98
CA LEU A 96 -5.30 12.88 -23.14
C LEU A 96 -4.88 12.77 -21.67
N CYS A 97 -4.81 11.55 -21.14
CA CYS A 97 -4.40 11.29 -19.77
C CYS A 97 -3.00 11.84 -19.47
N LYS A 98 -2.05 11.65 -20.40
CA LYS A 98 -0.71 12.21 -20.29
C LYS A 98 -0.72 13.74 -20.31
N ALA A 99 -1.49 14.35 -21.21
CA ALA A 99 -1.60 15.80 -21.29
C ALA A 99 -2.29 16.41 -20.06
N LEU A 100 -3.22 15.70 -19.41
CA LEU A 100 -3.81 16.10 -18.13
C LEU A 100 -2.79 16.01 -16.98
N CYS A 101 -1.95 14.98 -16.98
CA CYS A 101 -0.93 14.76 -15.94
C CYS A 101 0.22 15.77 -16.04
N GLU A 102 0.78 15.97 -17.24
CA GLU A 102 2.03 16.73 -17.43
C GLU A 102 1.81 18.14 -17.98
N GLY A 103 0.70 18.37 -18.70
CA GLY A 103 0.50 19.56 -19.52
C GLY A 103 -0.76 20.35 -19.20
N LEU A 104 -1.42 20.08 -18.07
CA LEU A 104 -2.63 20.79 -17.65
C LEU A 104 -2.29 22.15 -17.04
N LYS A 105 -3.00 23.18 -17.48
CA LYS A 105 -3.08 24.48 -16.83
C LYS A 105 -4.53 24.80 -16.52
N VAL A 106 -4.83 25.16 -15.27
CA VAL A 106 -6.16 25.64 -14.86
C VAL A 106 -6.12 27.15 -14.64
N SER A 107 -7.12 27.87 -15.13
CA SER A 107 -7.26 29.32 -14.88
C SER A 107 -8.69 29.70 -14.57
N CYS A 108 -8.85 30.50 -13.51
CA CYS A 108 -10.15 30.85 -12.94
C CYS A 108 -10.53 32.30 -13.26
N PHE A 109 -11.76 32.50 -13.72
CA PHE A 109 -12.30 33.78 -14.20
C PHE A 109 -13.60 34.13 -13.49
N GLU A 110 -13.96 35.42 -13.48
CA GLU A 110 -15.25 35.87 -12.93
C GLU A 110 -16.42 35.38 -13.78
N LYS A 111 -16.24 35.38 -15.10
CA LYS A 111 -17.26 35.01 -16.07
C LYS A 111 -16.60 34.47 -17.34
N LEU A 112 -17.14 33.38 -17.89
CA LEU A 112 -16.70 32.84 -19.18
C LEU A 112 -17.79 32.99 -20.23
N GLN A 113 -17.40 33.39 -21.43
CA GLN A 113 -18.29 33.52 -22.58
C GLN A 113 -17.68 32.82 -23.79
N THR A 114 -18.53 32.13 -24.54
CA THR A 114 -18.18 31.48 -25.80
C THR A 114 -18.98 32.07 -26.95
N THR A 115 -18.40 32.04 -28.14
CA THR A 115 -19.06 32.41 -29.40
C THR A 115 -19.03 31.25 -30.37
N LEU A 116 -20.14 31.05 -31.08
CA LEU A 116 -20.18 30.11 -32.20
C LEU A 116 -19.55 30.75 -33.43
N ARG A 117 -18.67 30.01 -34.09
CA ARG A 117 -18.00 30.42 -35.31
C ARG A 117 -18.17 29.34 -36.37
N VAL A 118 -18.26 29.74 -37.63
CA VAL A 118 -18.05 28.80 -38.73
C VAL A 118 -16.55 28.54 -38.81
N LYS A 119 -16.13 27.27 -38.86
CA LYS A 119 -14.70 26.90 -38.87
C LYS A 119 -13.93 27.67 -39.94
N GLY A 120 -12.95 28.48 -39.52
CA GLY A 120 -12.13 29.33 -40.40
C GLY A 120 -12.78 30.66 -40.83
N CYS A 121 -13.88 31.09 -40.20
CA CYS A 121 -14.61 32.32 -40.51
C CYS A 121 -14.86 33.17 -39.25
N SER A 122 -15.49 34.34 -39.45
CA SER A 122 -15.83 35.28 -38.39
C SER A 122 -16.92 34.73 -37.44
N PRO A 123 -17.01 35.29 -36.21
CA PRO A 123 -18.03 34.89 -35.24
C PRO A 123 -19.44 35.13 -35.75
N ILE A 124 -20.37 34.21 -35.42
CA ILE A 124 -21.78 34.38 -35.73
C ILE A 124 -22.34 35.48 -34.81
N PRO A 125 -22.91 36.57 -35.36
CA PRO A 125 -23.52 37.62 -34.55
C PRO A 125 -24.59 37.07 -33.61
N HIS A 126 -24.65 37.61 -32.39
CA HIS A 126 -25.63 37.22 -31.36
C HIS A 126 -25.57 35.74 -30.90
N SER A 127 -24.47 35.05 -31.15
CA SER A 127 -24.27 33.65 -30.70
C SER A 127 -23.53 33.51 -29.37
N ARG A 128 -23.39 34.60 -28.61
CA ARG A 128 -22.69 34.57 -27.30
C ARG A 128 -23.48 33.76 -26.29
N SER A 129 -22.81 32.82 -25.64
CA SER A 129 -23.36 32.04 -24.53
C SER A 129 -22.41 32.10 -23.33
N GLU A 130 -22.98 31.96 -22.14
CA GLU A 130 -22.20 31.78 -20.92
C GLU A 130 -21.89 30.30 -20.70
N THR A 131 -20.73 30.01 -20.14
CA THR A 131 -20.32 28.66 -19.75
C THR A 131 -19.61 28.70 -18.40
N LEU A 132 -19.60 27.58 -17.68
CA LEU A 132 -18.89 27.48 -16.40
C LEU A 132 -17.51 26.84 -16.52
N ALA A 133 -17.28 26.09 -17.60
CA ALA A 133 -16.01 25.43 -17.88
C ALA A 133 -15.79 25.32 -19.39
N PHE A 134 -14.53 25.50 -19.81
CA PHE A 134 -14.12 25.33 -21.20
C PHE A 134 -12.71 24.75 -21.25
N LEU A 135 -12.50 23.69 -22.04
CA LEU A 135 -11.19 23.06 -22.20
C LEU A 135 -10.66 23.29 -23.60
N LYS A 136 -9.49 23.92 -23.67
CA LYS A 136 -8.79 24.19 -24.92
C LYS A 136 -7.53 23.34 -25.00
N ARG A 137 -7.28 22.76 -26.17
CA ARG A 137 -6.07 21.97 -26.45
C ARG A 137 -5.12 22.78 -27.31
N TYR A 138 -3.85 22.84 -26.92
CA TYR A 138 -2.77 23.43 -27.70
C TYR A 138 -1.84 22.32 -28.15
N GLY A 139 -2.01 21.89 -29.41
CA GLY A 139 -1.33 20.71 -29.94
C GLY A 139 -1.75 19.43 -29.21
N THR A 140 -0.80 18.50 -29.04
CA THR A 140 -1.05 17.17 -28.44
C THR A 140 -0.64 17.08 -26.97
N ALA A 141 0.06 18.07 -26.43
CA ALA A 141 0.72 17.97 -25.12
C ALA A 141 0.16 18.94 -24.07
N VAL A 142 -0.42 20.08 -24.47
CA VAL A 142 -0.83 21.13 -23.53
C VAL A 142 -2.35 21.27 -23.53
N ILE A 143 -2.93 21.24 -22.33
CA ILE A 143 -4.36 21.41 -22.08
C ILE A 143 -4.55 22.61 -21.15
N HIS A 144 -5.42 23.54 -21.54
CA HIS A 144 -5.81 24.65 -20.69
C HIS A 144 -7.30 24.55 -20.36
N LEU A 145 -7.59 24.36 -19.08
CA LEU A 145 -8.95 24.38 -18.53
C LEU A 145 -9.26 25.78 -17.98
N TYR A 146 -10.25 26.42 -18.57
CA TYR A 146 -10.82 27.69 -18.15
C TYR A 146 -12.04 27.39 -17.30
N ILE A 147 -12.12 27.97 -16.11
CA ILE A 147 -13.26 27.79 -15.20
C ILE A 147 -13.81 29.15 -14.76
N GLN A 148 -15.13 29.21 -14.58
CA GLN A 148 -15.77 30.31 -13.86
C GLN A 148 -15.69 30.03 -12.36
N HIS A 149 -15.38 31.05 -11.56
CA HIS A 149 -15.33 30.92 -10.11
C HIS A 149 -16.72 30.57 -9.56
N SER A 150 -16.83 29.42 -8.90
CA SER A 150 -18.05 28.96 -8.21
C SER A 150 -17.66 28.17 -6.95
N ASP A 151 -18.66 27.77 -6.17
CA ASP A 151 -18.47 26.78 -5.11
C ASP A 151 -18.02 25.45 -5.75
N SER A 152 -17.00 24.82 -5.18
CA SER A 152 -16.49 23.52 -5.65
C SER A 152 -17.53 22.41 -5.57
N LYS A 153 -18.58 22.58 -4.77
CA LYS A 153 -19.70 21.65 -4.60
C LYS A 153 -20.95 22.01 -5.42
N ASP A 154 -20.93 23.10 -6.18
CA ASP A 154 -22.06 23.47 -7.04
C ASP A 154 -22.26 22.40 -8.13
N ILE A 155 -23.44 21.80 -8.14
CA ILE A 155 -23.81 20.72 -9.07
C ILE A 155 -23.76 21.20 -10.52
N ASN A 156 -24.17 22.44 -10.81
CA ASN A 156 -24.15 22.98 -12.18
C ASN A 156 -22.72 23.13 -12.68
N PHE A 157 -21.83 23.57 -11.78
CA PHE A 157 -20.40 23.69 -12.06
C PHE A 157 -19.74 22.31 -12.29
N LEU A 158 -20.00 21.34 -11.41
CA LEU A 158 -19.49 19.98 -11.55
C LEU A 158 -20.01 19.30 -12.83
N LEU A 159 -21.28 19.51 -13.17
CA LEU A 159 -21.86 19.02 -14.42
C LEU A 159 -21.17 19.65 -15.64
N ALA A 160 -20.91 20.95 -15.64
CA ALA A 160 -20.20 21.62 -16.73
C ALA A 160 -18.76 21.09 -16.91
N LEU A 161 -18.05 20.84 -15.81
CA LEU A 161 -16.73 20.20 -15.83
C LEU A 161 -16.80 18.77 -16.36
N ALA A 162 -17.77 17.97 -15.90
CA ALA A 162 -17.98 16.61 -16.36
C ALA A 162 -18.29 16.56 -17.86
N MET A 163 -19.12 17.47 -18.37
CA MET A 163 -19.43 17.59 -19.79
C MET A 163 -18.19 18.00 -20.61
N THR A 164 -17.37 18.89 -20.07
CA THR A 164 -16.10 19.31 -20.69
C THR A 164 -15.13 18.13 -20.80
N LEU A 165 -14.98 17.32 -19.74
CA LEU A 165 -14.14 16.13 -19.75
C LEU A 165 -14.70 15.02 -20.64
N LYS A 166 -16.02 14.82 -20.65
CA LYS A 166 -16.70 13.88 -21.55
C LYS A 166 -16.44 14.21 -23.03
N SER A 167 -16.50 15.50 -23.39
CA SER A 167 -16.15 15.96 -24.73
C SER A 167 -14.66 15.71 -25.02
N ALA A 168 -13.79 15.94 -24.03
CA ALA A 168 -12.36 15.66 -24.15
C ALA A 168 -12.07 14.16 -24.34
N THR A 169 -12.81 13.25 -23.70
CA THR A 169 -12.64 11.80 -23.89
C THR A 169 -13.27 11.26 -25.17
N ASP A 170 -13.56 12.13 -26.16
CA ASP A 170 -14.23 11.77 -27.42
C ASP A 170 -15.57 11.02 -27.19
N ASN A 171 -16.26 11.30 -26.08
CA ASN A 171 -17.47 10.61 -25.61
C ASN A 171 -17.28 9.10 -25.34
N LEU A 172 -16.07 8.66 -25.00
CA LEU A 172 -15.84 7.31 -24.46
C LEU A 172 -16.53 7.09 -23.09
N ILE A 173 -16.93 8.19 -22.44
CA ILE A 173 -17.69 8.17 -21.18
C ILE A 173 -19.11 8.66 -21.47
N SER A 174 -20.10 7.79 -21.33
CA SER A 174 -21.50 8.13 -21.61
C SER A 174 -22.15 8.78 -20.40
N ASP A 175 -22.04 8.13 -19.24
CA ASP A 175 -22.63 8.59 -18.00
C ASP A 175 -21.72 9.62 -17.29
N THR A 176 -22.22 10.84 -17.17
CA THR A 176 -21.54 11.93 -16.49
C THR A 176 -21.51 11.78 -14.97
N SER A 177 -22.32 10.88 -14.40
CA SER A 177 -22.38 10.63 -12.95
C SER A 177 -21.02 10.21 -12.38
N TYR A 178 -20.27 9.37 -13.11
CA TYR A 178 -18.92 8.93 -12.72
C TYR A 178 -17.94 10.11 -12.63
N LEU A 179 -17.99 11.01 -13.62
CA LEU A 179 -17.13 12.19 -13.66
C LEU A 179 -17.49 13.18 -12.55
N ILE A 180 -18.78 13.40 -12.30
CA ILE A 180 -19.25 14.28 -11.21
C ILE A 180 -18.76 13.74 -9.86
N ALA A 181 -18.85 12.43 -9.63
CA ALA A 181 -18.37 11.81 -8.40
C ALA A 181 -16.87 12.01 -8.19
N MET A 182 -16.06 11.87 -9.25
CA MET A 182 -14.61 12.12 -9.20
C MET A 182 -14.26 13.60 -9.00
N LEU A 183 -14.95 14.51 -9.69
CA LEU A 183 -14.71 15.95 -9.62
C LEU A 183 -15.09 16.55 -8.26
N GLY A 184 -16.10 15.96 -7.62
CA GLY A 184 -16.57 16.30 -6.28
C GLY A 184 -15.73 15.69 -5.14
N CYS A 185 -14.73 14.86 -5.43
CA CYS A 185 -13.84 14.32 -4.39
C CYS A 185 -12.98 15.44 -3.78
N ASN A 186 -13.08 15.57 -2.45
CA ASN A 186 -12.14 16.39 -1.66
C ASN A 186 -10.81 15.68 -1.44
N ASP A 187 -10.83 14.34 -1.46
CA ASP A 187 -9.68 13.47 -1.30
C ASP A 187 -9.52 12.61 -2.56
N ILE A 188 -8.40 12.79 -3.26
CA ILE A 188 -8.05 12.08 -4.49
C ILE A 188 -7.92 10.57 -4.27
N TYR A 189 -7.57 10.12 -3.06
CA TYR A 189 -7.41 8.69 -2.77
C TYR A 189 -8.74 7.95 -2.64
N ARG A 190 -9.85 8.67 -2.39
CA ARG A 190 -11.20 8.10 -2.32
C ARG A 190 -11.89 7.97 -3.68
N ILE A 191 -11.25 8.41 -4.76
CA ILE A 191 -11.79 8.28 -6.12
C ILE A 191 -12.12 6.81 -6.44
N THR A 192 -11.24 5.88 -6.10
CA THR A 192 -11.45 4.44 -6.35
C THR A 192 -12.69 3.93 -5.61
N GLU A 193 -12.81 4.23 -4.32
CA GLU A 193 -13.96 3.87 -3.49
C GLU A 193 -15.27 4.45 -4.05
N LYS A 194 -15.25 5.70 -4.55
CA LYS A 194 -16.42 6.31 -5.18
C LYS A 194 -16.83 5.60 -6.47
N LEU A 195 -15.88 5.18 -7.28
CA LEU A 195 -16.17 4.40 -8.50
C LEU A 195 -16.68 2.98 -8.16
N ASP A 196 -16.14 2.37 -7.11
CA ASP A 196 -16.61 1.06 -6.62
C ASP A 196 -18.08 1.12 -6.17
N ASN A 197 -18.44 2.16 -5.41
CA ASN A 197 -19.82 2.40 -4.97
C ASN A 197 -20.79 2.66 -6.14
N LEU A 198 -20.29 3.14 -7.28
CA LEU A 198 -21.05 3.32 -8.51
C LEU A 198 -21.05 2.08 -9.43
N GLY A 199 -20.44 0.98 -8.98
CA GLY A 199 -20.44 -0.29 -9.71
C GLY A 199 -19.48 -0.36 -10.90
N VAL A 200 -18.54 0.59 -11.01
CA VAL A 200 -17.54 0.60 -12.10
C VAL A 200 -16.62 -0.61 -11.93
N LYS A 201 -16.50 -1.45 -12.97
CA LYS A 201 -15.68 -2.67 -12.90
C LYS A 201 -14.18 -2.35 -12.84
N TYR A 202 -13.40 -3.19 -12.19
CA TYR A 202 -11.94 -3.09 -12.21
C TYR A 202 -11.39 -3.61 -13.54
N ASP A 203 -10.34 -2.99 -14.04
CA ASP A 203 -9.70 -3.42 -15.29
C ASP A 203 -9.03 -4.80 -15.10
N THR A 204 -9.54 -5.80 -15.83
CA THR A 204 -9.06 -7.19 -15.78
C THR A 204 -7.91 -7.47 -16.75
N THR A 205 -7.46 -6.48 -17.53
CA THR A 205 -6.53 -6.70 -18.66
C THR A 205 -5.05 -6.45 -18.37
N GLU A 206 -4.67 -6.01 -17.16
CA GLU A 206 -3.28 -6.18 -16.72
C GLU A 206 -3.09 -7.54 -16.04
N PRO A 207 -2.11 -8.36 -16.45
CA PRO A 207 -1.64 -9.47 -15.63
C PRO A 207 -0.78 -8.89 -14.49
N SER A 208 -1.38 -8.07 -13.62
CA SER A 208 -0.84 -7.78 -12.30
C SER A 208 -1.70 -8.52 -11.27
N LYS A 209 -1.57 -9.85 -11.27
CA LYS A 209 -1.63 -10.63 -10.02
C LYS A 209 -0.42 -10.26 -9.15
N LEU A 210 -0.29 -8.99 -8.80
CA LEU A 210 0.26 -8.63 -7.50
C LEU A 210 -0.97 -8.52 -6.61
N GLU A 211 -1.43 -9.66 -6.07
CA GLU A 211 -2.34 -9.63 -4.92
C GLU A 211 -1.64 -8.77 -3.86
N LEU A 212 -2.24 -7.65 -3.48
CA LEU A 212 -1.75 -6.87 -2.35
C LEU A 212 -1.69 -7.81 -1.14
N PRO A 213 -0.61 -7.78 -0.33
CA PRO A 213 -0.54 -8.65 0.81
C PRO A 213 -1.74 -8.38 1.72
N LEU A 214 -2.38 -9.46 2.16
CA LEU A 214 -3.48 -9.37 3.11
C LEU A 214 -2.94 -8.73 4.41
N PRO A 215 -3.60 -7.70 4.95
CA PRO A 215 -3.22 -7.17 6.26
C PRO A 215 -3.19 -8.28 7.32
N GLY A 216 -2.25 -8.20 8.25
CA GLY A 216 -1.95 -9.23 9.25
C GLY A 216 -1.05 -10.36 8.78
N THR A 217 -0.72 -10.45 7.49
CA THR A 217 0.28 -11.42 7.01
C THR A 217 1.70 -10.93 7.30
N PRO A 218 2.65 -11.80 7.70
CA PRO A 218 4.01 -11.39 7.97
C PRO A 218 4.75 -10.95 6.71
N ILE A 219 5.61 -9.96 6.91
CA ILE A 219 6.49 -9.44 5.88
C ILE A 219 7.67 -10.41 5.76
N PRO A 220 7.96 -10.92 4.55
CA PRO A 220 9.08 -11.83 4.31
C PRO A 220 10.42 -11.18 4.73
N ALA A 221 11.29 -11.96 5.36
CA ALA A 221 12.58 -11.49 5.86
C ALA A 221 13.43 -10.87 4.75
N GLU A 222 13.32 -11.41 3.53
CA GLU A 222 14.08 -10.99 2.35
C GLU A 222 13.85 -9.53 1.97
N ILE A 223 12.75 -8.92 2.42
CA ILE A 223 12.41 -7.52 2.17
C ILE A 223 12.36 -6.64 3.42
N HIS A 224 12.82 -7.13 4.57
CA HIS A 224 12.93 -6.30 5.78
C HIS A 224 13.86 -5.11 5.55
N HIS A 225 14.89 -5.28 4.71
CA HIS A 225 15.77 -4.20 4.28
C HIS A 225 15.06 -3.02 3.58
N LEU A 226 13.82 -3.21 3.06
CA LEU A 226 13.01 -2.15 2.48
C LEU A 226 12.25 -1.31 3.54
N LEU A 227 12.17 -1.77 4.79
CA LEU A 227 11.50 -1.04 5.86
C LEU A 227 12.35 0.16 6.32
N LEU A 228 11.77 1.36 6.21
CA LEU A 228 12.39 2.61 6.58
C LEU A 228 12.48 2.74 8.11
N MET A 229 13.71 2.80 8.61
CA MET A 229 14.00 2.86 10.04
C MET A 229 13.77 4.25 10.65
N ASP A 230 13.37 5.25 9.87
CA ASP A 230 13.19 6.63 10.35
C ASP A 230 12.06 6.74 11.40
N PRO A 231 12.36 7.14 12.66
CA PRO A 231 11.31 7.34 13.67
C PRO A 231 10.40 8.54 13.37
N MET A 232 10.80 9.44 12.46
CA MET A 232 10.04 10.65 12.08
C MET A 232 9.11 10.45 10.87
N ASN A 233 8.89 9.20 10.44
CA ASN A 233 7.99 8.90 9.34
C ASN A 233 6.56 9.41 9.61
N VAL A 234 5.97 10.10 8.63
CA VAL A 234 4.59 10.62 8.69
C VAL A 234 3.65 9.69 7.93
N PHE A 235 2.64 9.13 8.59
CA PHE A 235 1.71 8.15 8.00
C PHE A 235 0.40 8.78 7.55
N TYR A 236 -0.20 8.24 6.49
CA TYR A 236 -1.49 8.71 5.96
C TYR A 236 -2.53 7.58 5.92
N PRO A 237 -3.83 7.88 6.13
CA PRO A 237 -4.91 6.92 5.91
C PRO A 237 -4.83 6.22 4.55
N GLY A 238 -5.04 4.90 4.54
CA GLY A 238 -4.92 4.03 3.37
C GLY A 238 -3.50 3.55 3.06
N GLU A 239 -2.48 4.05 3.76
CA GLU A 239 -1.08 3.65 3.53
C GLU A 239 -0.81 2.21 4.04
N TYR A 240 -0.19 1.39 3.19
CA TYR A 240 0.36 0.08 3.58
C TYR A 240 1.69 0.26 4.30
N VAL A 241 1.79 -0.32 5.50
CA VAL A 241 2.93 -0.19 6.39
C VAL A 241 3.35 -1.55 6.94
N GLY A 242 4.61 -1.66 7.37
CA GLY A 242 5.05 -2.74 8.22
C GLY A 242 4.74 -2.43 9.68
N TYR A 243 3.96 -3.30 10.32
CA TYR A 243 3.67 -3.27 11.74
C TYR A 243 4.56 -4.27 12.49
N LEU A 244 5.40 -3.77 13.40
CA LEU A 244 6.28 -4.59 14.25
C LEU A 244 5.46 -5.26 15.37
N VAL A 245 5.33 -6.59 15.30
CA VAL A 245 4.56 -7.39 16.25
C VAL A 245 5.43 -7.88 17.40
N ASP A 246 6.66 -8.31 17.10
CA ASP A 246 7.63 -8.84 18.06
C ASP A 246 9.02 -8.31 17.70
N SER A 247 9.64 -7.60 18.65
CA SER A 247 10.94 -6.95 18.48
C SER A 247 12.12 -7.79 18.98
N GLU A 248 11.88 -8.88 19.70
CA GLU A 248 12.93 -9.72 20.32
C GLU A 248 12.94 -11.16 19.81
N GLY A 249 11.84 -11.62 19.19
CA GLY A 249 11.73 -12.97 18.63
C GLY A 249 11.54 -13.97 19.76
N GLY A 250 10.32 -14.51 19.87
CA GLY A 250 9.92 -15.36 21.00
C GLY A 250 10.98 -16.37 21.49
N ASP A 251 11.23 -16.31 22.81
CA ASP A 251 12.05 -17.23 23.60
C ASP A 251 11.89 -18.68 23.11
N ILE A 252 12.99 -19.31 22.67
CA ILE A 252 13.30 -20.76 22.80
C ILE A 252 14.57 -21.12 21.98
N LEU A 253 14.96 -20.37 20.94
CA LEU A 253 16.10 -20.77 20.08
C LEU A 253 17.17 -19.70 19.76
N GLY A 254 17.29 -18.63 20.54
CA GLY A 254 18.48 -17.76 20.52
C GLY A 254 18.79 -17.00 19.21
N THR A 255 17.96 -17.11 18.18
CA THR A 255 18.06 -16.36 16.92
C THR A 255 17.15 -15.15 16.98
N TYR A 256 17.74 -13.97 17.17
CA TYR A 256 17.05 -12.68 17.14
C TYR A 256 16.52 -12.38 15.74
N GLN A 257 15.20 -12.49 15.54
CA GLN A 257 14.56 -12.11 14.28
C GLN A 257 13.26 -11.33 14.54
N PRO A 258 13.23 -10.01 14.28
CA PRO A 258 12.03 -9.21 14.47
C PRO A 258 10.93 -9.65 13.49
N THR A 259 9.69 -9.67 13.96
CA THR A 259 8.55 -10.04 13.11
C THR A 259 7.71 -8.81 12.76
N TYR A 260 7.71 -8.47 11.47
CA TYR A 260 6.86 -7.43 10.91
C TYR A 260 5.68 -8.06 10.18
N THR A 261 4.53 -7.41 10.19
CA THR A 261 3.32 -7.80 9.45
C THR A 261 2.82 -6.64 8.59
N TYR A 262 2.17 -6.94 7.48
CA TYR A 262 1.51 -5.90 6.69
C TYR A 262 0.32 -5.35 7.46
N ALA A 263 0.17 -4.03 7.49
CA ALA A 263 -0.97 -3.35 8.07
C ALA A 263 -1.36 -2.16 7.18
N ILE A 264 -2.60 -1.69 7.32
CA ILE A 264 -3.10 -0.49 6.63
C ILE A 264 -3.44 0.56 7.67
N ILE A 265 -2.98 1.79 7.45
CA ILE A 265 -3.37 2.92 8.30
C ILE A 265 -4.85 3.24 8.04
N VAL A 266 -5.68 3.22 9.09
CA VAL A 266 -7.08 3.64 9.01
C VAL A 266 -7.18 5.13 9.27
N GLN A 267 -6.69 5.58 10.42
CA GLN A 267 -6.69 6.99 10.82
C GLN A 267 -5.70 7.26 11.94
N GLU A 268 -5.31 8.52 12.09
CA GLU A 268 -4.60 9.01 13.29
C GLU A 268 -5.59 9.13 14.46
N VAL A 269 -5.15 8.79 15.67
CA VAL A 269 -5.94 8.88 16.90
C VAL A 269 -5.29 9.89 17.84
N GLU A 270 -6.01 10.95 18.16
CA GLU A 270 -5.58 11.97 19.13
C GLU A 270 -5.69 11.41 20.56
N ARG A 271 -4.66 11.63 21.39
CA ARG A 271 -4.72 11.36 22.84
C ARG A 271 -4.95 12.68 23.57
N GLU A 272 -5.88 12.67 24.52
CA GLU A 272 -6.35 13.86 25.26
C GLU A 272 -5.26 14.59 26.08
N GLU A 273 -4.05 14.01 26.22
CA GLU A 273 -2.95 14.55 27.06
C GLU A 273 -1.80 15.22 26.27
N ASP A 274 -1.83 15.23 24.93
CA ASP A 274 -0.70 15.71 24.11
C ASP A 274 -0.86 17.19 23.69
N GLU A 275 -0.46 18.14 24.56
CA GLU A 275 -0.35 19.57 24.20
C GLU A 275 0.88 19.91 23.33
N SER A 276 1.69 18.92 22.93
CA SER A 276 2.90 19.15 22.11
C SER A 276 2.76 18.58 20.68
N PRO A 277 3.03 19.35 19.62
CA PRO A 277 2.90 18.92 18.23
C PRO A 277 4.09 18.05 17.76
N SER A 278 4.53 17.09 18.59
CA SER A 278 5.61 16.19 18.20
C SER A 278 5.10 15.06 17.30
N VAL A 279 5.86 14.74 16.24
CA VAL A 279 5.57 13.59 15.36
C VAL A 279 5.82 12.26 16.07
N LEU A 280 6.68 12.26 17.11
CA LEU A 280 7.00 11.09 17.92
C LEU A 280 5.87 10.81 18.91
N GLY A 281 5.42 9.55 18.99
CA GLY A 281 4.43 9.11 19.98
C GLY A 281 2.97 9.21 19.54
N LYS A 282 2.71 9.68 18.31
CA LYS A 282 1.38 9.63 17.67
C LYS A 282 0.83 8.21 17.63
N CYS A 283 -0.48 8.07 17.84
CA CYS A 283 -1.18 6.80 17.74
C CYS A 283 -1.96 6.69 16.43
N PHE A 284 -1.98 5.49 15.87
CA PHE A 284 -2.71 5.19 14.65
C PHE A 284 -3.62 4.00 14.88
N GLN A 285 -4.83 4.09 14.37
CA GLN A 285 -5.70 2.95 14.18
C GLN A 285 -5.27 2.24 12.89
N ILE A 286 -4.99 0.94 12.98
CA ILE A 286 -4.54 0.11 11.86
C ILE A 286 -5.47 -1.08 11.63
N ASP A 287 -5.61 -1.45 10.35
CA ASP A 287 -6.22 -2.69 9.91
C ASP A 287 -5.14 -3.76 9.73
N ILE A 288 -5.33 -4.89 10.39
CA ILE A 288 -4.47 -6.08 10.34
C ILE A 288 -5.26 -7.32 9.88
N GLY A 289 -6.37 -7.13 9.17
CA GLY A 289 -7.14 -8.21 8.52
C GLY A 289 -8.06 -8.97 9.47
N TYR A 290 -8.35 -8.41 10.63
CA TYR A 290 -9.31 -8.95 11.62
C TYR A 290 -10.53 -8.03 11.73
N SER A 291 -11.59 -8.53 12.36
CA SER A 291 -12.83 -7.77 12.58
C SER A 291 -12.67 -6.53 13.47
N GLU A 292 -11.58 -6.45 14.24
CA GLU A 292 -11.28 -5.35 15.14
C GLU A 292 -10.00 -4.64 14.69
N TYR A 293 -10.06 -3.30 14.67
CA TYR A 293 -8.90 -2.46 14.43
C TYR A 293 -8.00 -2.40 15.65
N LYS A 294 -6.69 -2.22 15.43
CA LYS A 294 -5.71 -2.08 16.51
C LYS A 294 -5.19 -0.65 16.59
N ILE A 295 -5.05 -0.11 17.81
CA ILE A 295 -4.39 1.17 18.04
C ILE A 295 -2.93 0.90 18.39
N VAL A 296 -2.00 1.53 17.67
CA VAL A 296 -0.55 1.34 17.85
C VAL A 296 0.20 2.66 17.80
N SER A 297 1.41 2.69 18.39
CA SER A 297 2.32 3.83 18.30
C SER A 297 2.92 3.93 16.89
N SER A 298 3.16 5.16 16.41
CA SER A 298 3.90 5.44 15.17
C SER A 298 5.28 4.77 15.14
N LEU A 299 5.86 4.53 16.33
CA LEU A 299 7.16 3.89 16.49
C LEU A 299 7.16 2.39 16.16
N ASP A 300 5.99 1.75 16.15
CA ASP A 300 5.81 0.35 15.75
C ASP A 300 5.51 0.20 14.23
N LEU A 301 5.41 1.33 13.51
CA LEU A 301 5.04 1.38 12.10
C LEU A 301 6.23 1.78 11.21
N TYR A 302 6.34 1.12 10.06
CA TYR A 302 7.46 1.24 9.14
C TYR A 302 6.97 1.44 7.71
N LYS A 303 7.50 2.44 7.02
CA LYS A 303 7.23 2.66 5.59
C LYS A 303 8.10 1.76 4.72
N PHE A 304 7.64 1.44 3.52
CA PHE A 304 8.47 0.79 2.51
C PHE A 304 9.26 1.82 1.70
N SER A 305 10.55 1.56 1.50
CA SER A 305 11.44 2.33 0.63
C SER A 305 11.04 2.16 -0.83
N ARG A 306 11.12 3.24 -1.62
CA ARG A 306 10.85 3.24 -3.06
C ARG A 306 12.16 3.18 -3.84
N GLN A 307 12.22 2.42 -4.93
CA GLN A 307 13.27 2.58 -5.93
C GLN A 307 12.80 3.63 -6.94
N ASP A 308 13.52 4.75 -7.04
CA ASP A 308 13.25 5.80 -8.04
C ASP A 308 13.84 5.38 -9.40
N ASP A 309 13.00 4.96 -10.36
CA ASP A 309 13.40 4.66 -11.75
C ASP A 309 13.49 5.92 -12.65
N SER A 310 13.78 7.10 -12.09
CA SER A 310 13.78 8.37 -12.84
C SER A 310 15.19 8.91 -13.14
N THR A 311 15.93 8.33 -14.09
CA THR A 311 17.18 8.95 -14.61
C THR A 311 17.46 8.65 -16.10
N HIS A 312 16.62 9.16 -17.00
CA HIS A 312 17.05 9.49 -18.37
C HIS A 312 16.54 10.86 -18.80
N ILE A 313 16.98 11.92 -18.12
CA ILE A 313 17.03 13.26 -18.70
C ILE A 313 18.49 13.66 -18.69
N ARG A 314 19.08 13.73 -19.89
CA ARG A 314 20.44 14.23 -20.10
C ARG A 314 20.49 15.69 -19.66
N ASP A 315 21.35 15.96 -18.68
CA ASP A 315 21.84 17.31 -18.41
C ASP A 315 22.56 17.84 -19.64
N GLY A 316 22.07 18.96 -20.14
CA GLY A 316 22.68 19.75 -21.19
C GLY A 316 22.16 21.15 -21.05
N THR A 317 22.77 21.94 -20.18
CA THR A 317 22.58 23.38 -20.05
C THR A 317 22.89 24.04 -21.39
N PRO A 318 22.03 24.94 -21.91
CA PRO A 318 22.51 25.99 -22.81
C PRO A 318 22.12 27.35 -22.26
N THR A 319 23.16 28.14 -21.98
CA THR A 319 23.07 29.60 -21.86
C THR A 319 22.49 30.21 -23.15
N PRO A 320 21.74 31.32 -23.05
CA PRO A 320 21.07 31.91 -24.21
C PRO A 320 22.06 32.72 -25.06
N LYS A 321 22.22 32.34 -26.33
CA LYS A 321 22.73 33.23 -27.38
C LYS A 321 21.83 33.11 -28.62
N SER A 322 21.47 34.27 -29.14
CA SER A 322 20.55 34.55 -30.24
C SER A 322 20.94 33.87 -31.56
N PRO A 323 19.99 33.54 -32.47
CA PRO A 323 20.32 33.12 -33.82
C PRO A 323 20.16 34.28 -34.83
N SER A 324 21.21 34.53 -35.61
CA SER A 324 21.15 35.20 -36.92
C SER A 324 21.35 34.15 -38.02
N GLU A 325 20.33 34.05 -38.89
CA GLU A 325 20.34 33.71 -40.32
C GLU A 325 21.27 32.61 -40.90
N GLY A 326 20.63 31.64 -41.58
CA GLY A 326 20.96 31.39 -43.00
C GLY A 326 21.41 29.99 -43.45
N ARG A 327 20.53 29.35 -44.24
CA ARG A 327 20.76 28.44 -45.40
C ARG A 327 20.96 26.91 -45.22
N SER A 328 20.24 26.23 -46.11
CA SER A 328 20.00 24.80 -46.41
C SER A 328 20.97 24.21 -47.48
N PRO A 329 20.76 23.01 -48.09
CA PRO A 329 20.53 21.62 -47.61
C PRO A 329 21.36 20.54 -48.40
N SER A 330 21.06 19.24 -48.20
CA SER A 330 21.35 18.03 -49.06
C SER A 330 22.69 17.28 -48.76
N ALA A 331 22.87 15.95 -48.88
CA ALA A 331 22.07 14.78 -49.30
C ALA A 331 22.78 13.45 -48.89
N ARG A 332 21.97 12.39 -48.69
CA ARG A 332 22.10 10.96 -49.12
C ARG A 332 23.38 10.09 -48.96
N MET A 333 23.09 8.83 -48.56
CA MET A 333 23.57 7.50 -49.03
C MET A 333 24.26 6.54 -48.03
N VAL A 334 23.93 5.27 -48.25
CA VAL A 334 24.05 4.00 -47.48
C VAL A 334 25.38 3.26 -47.83
N PRO A 335 25.86 2.27 -47.03
CA PRO A 335 27.26 1.84 -46.86
C PRO A 335 27.65 0.65 -47.78
N PRO A 336 28.90 0.10 -47.76
CA PRO A 336 29.18 -1.09 -46.90
C PRO A 336 30.68 -1.45 -46.56
N ILE A 337 30.85 -2.52 -45.74
CA ILE A 337 31.96 -3.51 -45.58
C ILE A 337 33.15 -3.27 -44.59
N PHE A 338 33.04 -3.92 -43.41
CA PHE A 338 33.97 -4.62 -42.47
C PHE A 338 35.52 -4.58 -42.67
N PRO A 339 36.36 -4.60 -41.59
CA PRO A 339 36.51 -5.80 -40.73
C PRO A 339 36.86 -5.64 -39.22
N ARG A 340 36.43 -6.70 -38.51
CA ARG A 340 36.89 -7.31 -37.24
C ARG A 340 38.14 -6.72 -36.55
N LYS A 341 37.96 -6.21 -35.32
CA LYS A 341 38.94 -6.32 -34.22
C LYS A 341 38.21 -6.51 -32.89
N GLU A 342 38.63 -7.55 -32.18
CA GLU A 342 38.28 -7.82 -30.78
C GLU A 342 38.62 -6.61 -29.92
N ASN A 343 37.67 -6.19 -29.09
CA ASN A 343 37.96 -5.39 -27.91
C ASN A 343 37.07 -5.89 -26.78
N HIS A 344 37.72 -6.39 -25.74
CA HIS A 344 37.15 -6.74 -24.45
C HIS A 344 36.21 -5.64 -23.98
N ARG A 345 34.92 -5.96 -23.86
CA ARG A 345 33.93 -5.07 -23.26
C ARG A 345 34.12 -5.14 -21.75
N ALA A 346 34.58 -4.05 -21.16
CA ALA A 346 34.57 -3.85 -19.73
C ALA A 346 33.15 -4.08 -19.16
N PRO A 347 33.01 -4.62 -17.94
CA PRO A 347 31.71 -4.77 -17.30
C PRO A 347 30.99 -3.40 -17.20
N PRO A 348 29.65 -3.36 -17.30
CA PRO A 348 28.90 -2.11 -17.24
C PRO A 348 29.13 -1.43 -15.89
N THR A 349 29.56 -0.18 -15.94
CA THR A 349 29.75 0.70 -14.79
C THR A 349 28.44 0.83 -14.00
N GLU A 350 28.56 0.62 -12.70
CA GLU A 350 27.50 0.66 -11.69
C GLU A 350 26.69 1.97 -11.73
N ALA A 351 25.36 1.87 -11.84
CA ALA A 351 24.45 2.99 -11.56
C ALA A 351 24.24 3.08 -10.05
N SER A 352 24.61 4.22 -9.46
CA SER A 352 24.63 4.48 -8.02
C SER A 352 23.41 5.29 -7.55
N PRO A 353 22.83 4.99 -6.37
CA PRO A 353 21.90 5.88 -5.68
C PRO A 353 22.60 7.16 -5.19
N LYS A 354 21.81 8.22 -4.97
CA LYS A 354 22.26 9.60 -4.66
C LYS A 354 23.23 9.64 -3.46
N LYS A 355 24.50 10.01 -3.70
CA LYS A 355 25.45 10.36 -2.62
C LYS A 355 24.90 11.52 -1.79
N ILE A 356 24.82 11.35 -0.47
CA ILE A 356 24.47 12.43 0.46
C ILE A 356 25.55 13.52 0.33
N LYS A 357 25.13 14.76 0.08
CA LYS A 357 26.07 15.89 -0.04
C LYS A 357 26.74 16.11 1.32
N LEU A 358 28.08 16.14 1.36
CA LEU A 358 28.88 16.34 2.58
C LEU A 358 28.46 17.59 3.39
N ASN A 359 27.96 18.62 2.72
CA ASN A 359 27.50 19.87 3.35
C ASN A 359 26.25 19.69 4.25
N ALA A 360 25.53 18.57 4.15
CA ALA A 360 24.36 18.28 4.98
C ALA A 360 24.71 17.64 6.34
N LEU A 361 25.96 17.22 6.55
CA LEU A 361 26.38 16.53 7.78
C LEU A 361 26.06 17.31 9.06
N PRO A 362 26.36 18.62 9.20
CA PRO A 362 26.08 19.35 10.43
C PRO A 362 24.59 19.41 10.77
N GLU A 363 23.72 19.52 9.77
CA GLU A 363 22.26 19.55 9.94
C GLU A 363 21.75 18.19 10.40
N ILE A 364 22.26 17.11 9.82
CA ILE A 364 21.93 15.73 10.21
C ILE A 364 22.32 15.46 11.66
N LEU A 365 23.52 15.88 12.08
CA LEU A 365 23.97 15.69 13.48
C LEU A 365 23.06 16.44 14.46
N LYS A 366 22.64 17.66 14.10
CA LYS A 366 21.70 18.46 14.90
C LYS A 366 20.32 17.80 15.00
N GLU A 367 19.82 17.24 13.88
CA GLU A 367 18.57 16.49 13.87
C GLU A 367 18.64 15.26 14.77
N VAL A 368 19.71 14.46 14.66
CA VAL A 368 19.93 13.28 15.51
C VAL A 368 19.95 13.65 17.00
N THR A 369 20.67 14.71 17.39
CA THR A 369 20.65 15.21 18.78
C THR A 369 19.23 15.61 19.20
N SER A 370 18.48 16.34 18.37
CA SER A 370 17.12 16.75 18.69
C SER A 370 16.18 15.56 18.91
N VAL A 371 16.24 14.53 18.05
CA VAL A 371 15.41 13.33 18.18
C VAL A 371 15.78 12.53 19.44
N ILE A 372 17.07 12.45 19.79
CA ILE A 372 17.52 11.80 21.04
C ILE A 372 17.01 12.55 22.27
N GLU A 373 17.11 13.88 22.28
CA GLU A 373 16.59 14.69 23.39
C GLU A 373 15.08 14.53 23.55
N GLN A 374 14.33 14.46 22.45
CA GLN A 374 12.89 14.16 22.48
C GLN A 374 12.62 12.73 22.98
N ALA A 375 13.41 11.73 22.57
CA ALA A 375 13.27 10.35 23.03
C ALA A 375 13.44 10.22 24.55
N TRP A 376 14.30 11.04 25.16
CA TRP A 376 14.51 11.06 26.61
C TRP A 376 13.36 11.66 27.42
N LYS A 377 12.44 12.39 26.77
CA LYS A 377 11.19 12.87 27.39
C LYS A 377 10.09 11.80 27.43
N LEU A 378 10.22 10.74 26.63
CA LEU A 378 9.27 9.64 26.56
C LEU A 378 9.62 8.52 27.55
N SER A 379 8.69 7.58 27.72
CA SER A 379 8.86 6.37 28.52
C SER A 379 10.06 5.54 28.04
N GLU A 380 10.61 4.71 28.92
CA GLU A 380 11.76 3.85 28.61
C GLU A 380 11.50 2.92 27.41
N THR A 381 10.26 2.47 27.24
CA THR A 381 9.83 1.60 26.14
C THR A 381 9.83 2.33 24.79
N GLU A 382 9.21 3.50 24.70
CA GLU A 382 9.17 4.29 23.45
C GLU A 382 10.57 4.86 23.13
N ARG A 383 11.33 5.27 24.16
CA ARG A 383 12.73 5.66 24.02
C ARG A 383 13.56 4.54 23.40
N LYS A 384 13.44 3.30 23.89
CA LYS A 384 14.15 2.14 23.33
C LYS A 384 13.81 1.94 21.85
N LYS A 385 12.55 2.11 21.44
CA LYS A 385 12.14 2.01 20.03
C LYS A 385 12.79 3.09 19.16
N ILE A 386 12.80 4.34 19.61
CA ILE A 386 13.43 5.46 18.87
C ILE A 386 14.93 5.21 18.70
N ILE A 387 15.62 4.85 19.79
CA ILE A 387 17.06 4.60 19.75
C ILE A 387 17.39 3.42 18.86
N ARG A 388 16.63 2.32 18.92
CA ARG A 388 16.76 1.20 17.97
C ARG A 388 16.62 1.66 16.51
N ARG A 389 15.60 2.49 16.23
CA ARG A 389 15.31 3.03 14.89
C ARG A 389 16.43 3.91 14.35
N LEU A 390 16.93 4.86 15.15
CA LEU A 390 18.08 5.70 14.77
C LEU A 390 19.35 4.86 14.56
N TYR A 391 19.59 3.89 15.44
CA TYR A 391 20.73 2.98 15.36
C TYR A 391 20.73 2.22 14.04
N LEU A 392 19.60 1.61 13.68
CA LEU A 392 19.44 0.88 12.42
C LEU A 392 19.42 1.81 11.19
N LYS A 393 18.90 3.05 11.28
CA LYS A 393 18.90 4.03 10.18
C LYS A 393 20.33 4.39 9.77
N TRP A 394 21.19 4.68 10.74
CA TRP A 394 22.55 5.20 10.51
C TRP A 394 23.65 4.16 10.60
N HIS A 395 23.31 2.87 10.82
CA HIS A 395 24.32 1.81 10.88
C HIS A 395 25.17 1.75 9.60
N PRO A 396 26.52 1.70 9.69
CA PRO A 396 27.41 1.70 8.51
C PRO A 396 27.10 0.61 7.49
N ASP A 397 26.76 -0.60 7.94
CA ASP A 397 26.44 -1.73 7.04
C ASP A 397 25.22 -1.49 6.14
N LYS A 398 24.24 -0.68 6.57
CA LYS A 398 23.07 -0.35 5.76
C LYS A 398 23.34 0.80 4.78
N ASN A 399 24.42 1.55 4.99
CA ASN A 399 24.75 2.79 4.29
C ASN A 399 26.09 2.70 3.56
N ALA A 400 26.38 1.56 2.92
CA ALA A 400 27.66 1.32 2.23
C ALA A 400 28.01 2.38 1.16
N GLU A 401 27.01 3.02 0.55
CA GLU A 401 27.17 4.06 -0.47
C GLU A 401 27.51 5.44 0.12
N ASN A 402 27.23 5.66 1.40
CA ASN A 402 27.47 6.89 2.15
C ASN A 402 28.26 6.58 3.44
N LEU A 403 29.24 5.69 3.36
CA LEU A 403 29.92 5.10 4.51
C LEU A 403 30.55 6.15 5.44
N ASP A 404 31.21 7.16 4.88
CA ASP A 404 31.88 8.20 5.66
C ASP A 404 30.89 9.01 6.51
N ILE A 405 29.78 9.43 5.89
CA ILE A 405 28.72 10.19 6.56
C ILE A 405 28.02 9.30 7.60
N ALA A 406 27.67 8.07 7.23
CA ALA A 406 27.01 7.15 8.15
C ALA A 406 27.87 6.83 9.37
N THR A 407 29.18 6.66 9.19
CA THR A 407 30.13 6.39 10.29
C THR A 407 30.20 7.57 11.25
N GLU A 408 30.30 8.80 10.73
CA GLU A 408 30.33 10.01 11.56
C GLU A 408 29.00 10.23 12.30
N VAL A 409 27.86 10.07 11.63
CA VAL A 409 26.54 10.19 12.26
C VAL A 409 26.31 9.10 13.30
N PHE A 410 26.73 7.87 13.02
CA PHE A 410 26.60 6.73 13.95
C PHE A 410 27.47 6.92 15.20
N LYS A 411 28.70 7.42 15.04
CA LYS A 411 29.58 7.78 16.16
C LYS A 411 28.96 8.89 17.02
N HIS A 412 28.41 9.94 16.39
CA HIS A 412 27.69 11.00 17.09
C HIS A 412 26.48 10.47 17.86
N LEU A 413 25.66 9.62 17.22
CA LEU A 413 24.52 8.94 17.84
C LEU A 413 24.93 8.18 19.12
N GLN A 414 26.00 7.37 19.07
CA GLN A 414 26.49 6.63 20.24
C GLN A 414 27.00 7.55 21.36
N ASN A 415 27.66 8.65 21.01
CA ASN A 415 28.12 9.65 21.97
C ASN A 415 26.96 10.35 22.67
N GLU A 416 25.92 10.73 21.91
CA GLU A 416 24.73 11.41 22.44
C GLU A 416 23.89 10.48 23.32
N ILE A 417 23.76 9.20 22.96
CA ILE A 417 23.15 8.18 23.84
C ILE A 417 23.91 8.11 25.17
N SER A 418 25.24 8.02 25.11
CA SER A 418 26.11 7.95 26.30
C SER A 418 26.03 9.23 27.15
N ARG A 419 25.92 10.39 26.51
CA ARG A 419 25.75 11.70 27.16
C ARG A 419 24.47 11.74 27.97
N MET A 420 23.36 11.35 27.36
CA MET A 420 22.05 11.34 28.01
C MET A 420 21.95 10.29 29.14
N GLU A 421 22.52 9.09 28.96
CA GLU A 421 22.59 8.06 30.02
C GLU A 421 23.37 8.56 31.26
N LYS A 422 24.51 9.24 31.06
CA LYS A 422 25.31 9.82 32.15
C LYS A 422 24.58 10.95 32.87
N GLN A 423 23.88 11.81 32.12
CA GLN A 423 23.09 12.89 32.69
C GLN A 423 21.97 12.35 33.60
N THR A 424 21.21 11.36 33.13
CA THR A 424 20.15 10.71 33.94
C THR A 424 20.73 10.05 35.20
N GLN A 425 21.93 9.44 35.12
CA GLN A 425 22.60 8.88 36.30
C GLN A 425 23.05 9.94 37.30
N ALA A 426 23.55 11.09 36.83
CA ALA A 426 23.94 12.20 37.68
C ALA A 426 22.74 12.80 38.44
N GLU A 427 21.61 12.99 37.74
CA GLU A 427 20.35 13.49 38.31
C GLU A 427 19.77 12.53 39.38
N GLN A 428 19.82 11.21 39.14
CA GLN A 428 19.39 10.22 40.13
C GLN A 428 20.30 10.16 41.37
N THR A 429 21.59 10.47 41.20
CA THR A 429 22.57 10.46 42.29
C THR A 429 22.42 11.70 43.18
N THR A 430 22.08 12.86 42.60
CA THR A 430 21.82 14.10 43.35
C THR A 430 20.50 14.06 44.12
N GLU A 431 19.43 13.46 43.59
CA GLU A 431 18.16 13.28 44.34
C GLU A 431 18.30 12.35 45.55
N ARG A 432 19.10 11.28 45.44
CA ARG A 432 19.37 10.35 46.57
C ARG A 432 20.23 10.98 47.66
N GLY A 433 21.03 12.01 47.36
CA GLY A 433 21.83 12.73 48.34
C GLY A 433 21.04 13.56 49.36
N SER A 434 19.73 13.75 49.15
CA SER A 434 18.87 14.57 50.03
C SER A 434 18.05 13.78 51.07
N ARG A 435 18.12 12.44 51.08
CA ARG A 435 17.44 11.61 52.10
C ARG A 435 18.46 10.93 53.02
N ARG A 436 18.31 11.17 54.33
CA ARG A 436 19.17 10.64 55.41
C ARG A 436 19.36 9.12 55.29
N PRO A 437 20.55 8.56 55.59
CA PRO A 437 20.79 7.14 55.49
C PRO A 437 20.19 6.40 56.70
N PHE A 438 19.16 5.59 56.48
CA PHE A 438 18.88 4.45 57.36
C PHE A 438 19.50 3.22 56.73
N SER A 439 20.44 2.63 57.48
CA SER A 439 21.11 1.37 57.15
C SER A 439 20.12 0.22 57.28
N ALA A 440 19.86 -0.48 56.17
CA ALA A 440 19.26 -1.80 56.17
C ALA A 440 19.96 -2.68 55.15
N SER A 441 20.66 -3.69 55.66
CA SER A 441 21.34 -4.73 54.91
C SER A 441 20.32 -5.56 54.12
N SER A 442 20.27 -5.38 52.79
CA SER A 442 19.65 -6.34 51.88
C SER A 442 20.49 -6.49 50.61
N THR A 443 21.31 -7.53 50.62
CA THR A 443 22.07 -8.03 49.47
C THR A 443 21.20 -8.96 48.63
N ARG A 444 20.58 -8.45 47.53
CA ARG A 444 20.44 -9.21 46.23
C ARG A 444 19.66 -8.58 45.07
N PHE A 445 19.39 -7.27 45.03
CA PHE A 445 18.89 -6.64 43.79
C PHE A 445 19.58 -5.29 43.57
N GLN A 446 20.87 -5.34 43.21
CA GLN A 446 21.45 -4.19 42.49
C GLN A 446 20.81 -4.21 41.11
N SER A 447 19.89 -3.27 40.86
CA SER A 447 19.37 -2.99 39.52
C SER A 447 20.56 -2.89 38.57
N GLU A 448 20.72 -3.88 37.68
CA GLU A 448 21.67 -3.79 36.58
C GLU A 448 21.38 -2.46 35.87
N LYS A 449 22.36 -1.55 35.88
CA LYS A 449 22.21 -0.23 35.28
C LYS A 449 21.72 -0.41 33.85
N PHE A 450 20.51 0.06 33.56
CA PHE A 450 19.96 0.03 32.21
C PHE A 450 20.90 0.81 31.29
N SER A 451 21.53 0.12 30.33
CA SER A 451 22.34 0.73 29.28
C SER A 451 21.95 0.16 27.93
N PHE A 452 21.87 1.03 26.92
CA PHE A 452 21.59 0.64 25.55
C PHE A 452 22.68 -0.25 24.94
N GLN A 453 23.89 -0.24 25.51
CA GLN A 453 25.01 -1.05 25.02
C GLN A 453 24.71 -2.55 25.00
N ARG A 454 23.84 -3.04 25.90
CA ARG A 454 23.42 -4.46 25.92
C ARG A 454 22.63 -4.89 24.69
N PHE A 455 22.03 -3.94 23.95
CA PHE A 455 21.26 -4.22 22.74
C PHE A 455 22.09 -4.14 21.45
N TYR A 456 23.28 -3.53 21.49
CA TYR A 456 24.08 -3.27 20.29
C TYR A 456 24.45 -4.54 19.53
N THR A 457 24.76 -5.64 20.23
CA THR A 457 25.06 -6.93 19.58
C THR A 457 23.91 -7.41 18.70
N SER A 458 22.68 -7.35 19.23
CA SER A 458 21.46 -7.75 18.51
C SER A 458 21.16 -6.80 17.34
N TRP A 459 21.27 -5.49 17.54
CA TRP A 459 21.02 -4.51 16.48
C TRP A 459 22.08 -4.55 15.36
N ASN A 460 23.33 -4.85 15.69
CA ASN A 460 24.39 -5.06 14.71
C ASN A 460 24.12 -6.30 13.86
N GLN A 461 23.66 -7.39 14.48
CA GLN A 461 23.27 -8.61 13.77
C GLN A 461 22.12 -8.32 12.79
N GLU A 462 21.10 -7.58 13.21
CA GLU A 462 19.98 -7.17 12.34
C GLU A 462 20.44 -6.26 11.20
N ALA A 463 21.31 -5.27 11.46
CA ALA A 463 21.86 -4.41 10.41
C ALA A 463 22.67 -5.21 9.38
N THR A 464 23.42 -6.22 9.83
CA THR A 464 24.17 -7.14 8.96
C THR A 464 23.22 -8.01 8.13
N SER A 465 22.13 -8.52 8.72
CA SER A 465 21.10 -9.30 8.00
C SER A 465 20.50 -8.50 6.85
N HIS A 466 20.07 -7.26 7.12
CA HIS A 466 19.51 -6.37 6.10
C HIS A 466 20.50 -6.10 4.95
N LYS A 467 21.81 -6.03 5.23
CA LYS A 467 22.85 -5.88 4.19
C LYS A 467 22.95 -7.13 3.32
N SER A 468 22.96 -8.33 3.92
CA SER A 468 22.95 -9.59 3.17
C SER A 468 21.70 -9.77 2.34
N GLU A 469 20.51 -9.45 2.90
CA GLU A 469 19.23 -9.52 2.20
C GLU A 469 19.20 -8.56 1.01
N LYS A 470 19.62 -7.29 1.19
CA LYS A 470 19.70 -6.30 0.10
C LYS A 470 20.60 -6.80 -1.03
N ARG A 471 21.72 -7.45 -0.70
CA ARG A 471 22.65 -8.02 -1.69
C ARG A 471 22.02 -9.19 -2.43
N GLN A 472 21.44 -10.16 -1.71
CA GLN A 472 20.76 -11.32 -2.29
C GLN A 472 19.58 -10.89 -3.18
N PHE A 473 18.79 -9.91 -2.72
CA PHE A 473 17.69 -9.33 -3.48
C PHE A 473 18.18 -8.73 -4.81
N ARG A 474 19.26 -7.94 -4.78
CA ARG A 474 19.87 -7.36 -5.99
C ARG A 474 20.43 -8.44 -6.93
N GLU A 475 21.02 -9.51 -6.40
CA GLU A 475 21.55 -10.63 -7.19
C GLU A 475 20.43 -11.49 -7.82
N GLN A 476 19.31 -11.69 -7.13
CA GLN A 476 18.23 -12.58 -7.57
C GLN A 476 17.22 -11.90 -8.51
N PHE A 477 17.03 -10.59 -8.41
CA PHE A 477 16.04 -9.84 -9.21
C PHE A 477 16.65 -9.06 -10.40
N THR A 478 17.97 -9.07 -10.59
CA THR A 478 18.62 -8.47 -11.78
C THR A 478 18.34 -9.22 -13.09
N SER A 479 17.85 -10.46 -13.05
CA SER A 479 17.47 -11.23 -14.24
C SER A 479 16.10 -10.86 -14.85
N TYR A 480 15.30 -10.03 -14.17
CA TYR A 480 13.96 -9.60 -14.62
C TYR A 480 13.89 -8.09 -14.97
N ALA A 481 15.03 -7.46 -15.22
CA ALA A 481 15.17 -6.04 -15.58
C ALA A 481 14.64 -5.70 -17.01
N GLY A 482 13.56 -6.34 -17.46
CA GLY A 482 12.95 -6.16 -18.78
C GLY A 482 11.44 -5.93 -18.79
N THR A 483 10.79 -5.88 -17.62
CA THR A 483 9.35 -5.59 -17.53
C THR A 483 9.15 -4.38 -16.65
N SER A 484 8.72 -3.26 -17.24
CA SER A 484 8.31 -2.04 -16.53
C SER A 484 7.35 -2.39 -15.41
N HIS A 485 7.83 -2.36 -14.16
CA HIS A 485 6.98 -2.50 -13.00
C HIS A 485 6.17 -1.21 -12.86
N SER A 486 4.85 -1.38 -12.76
CA SER A 486 3.90 -0.31 -12.45
C SER A 486 4.35 0.44 -11.19
N ASN A 487 4.53 1.77 -11.30
CA ASN A 487 4.86 2.66 -10.18
C ASN A 487 3.66 2.86 -9.22
N ARG A 488 3.09 1.78 -8.67
CA ARG A 488 2.06 1.91 -7.63
C ARG A 488 2.70 2.42 -6.34
N PHE A 489 2.32 3.63 -5.94
CA PHE A 489 2.66 4.21 -4.65
C PHE A 489 2.19 3.29 -3.50
N PHE A 490 3.05 3.09 -2.49
CA PHE A 490 2.75 2.39 -1.22
C PHE A 490 2.55 0.86 -1.28
N VAL A 491 2.86 0.19 -2.39
CA VAL A 491 2.69 -1.27 -2.50
C VAL A 491 4.04 -2.00 -2.35
N PRO A 492 4.21 -2.87 -1.34
CA PRO A 492 5.38 -3.73 -1.24
C PRO A 492 5.40 -4.74 -2.42
N PRO A 493 6.59 -5.19 -2.89
CA PRO A 493 6.65 -6.17 -3.98
C PRO A 493 5.86 -7.44 -3.60
N SER A 494 5.09 -8.00 -4.53
CA SER A 494 4.31 -9.22 -4.23
C SER A 494 5.24 -10.42 -4.20
N PHE A 495 5.25 -11.13 -3.08
CA PHE A 495 5.95 -12.40 -2.95
C PHE A 495 4.97 -13.56 -2.85
N LYS A 496 5.47 -14.75 -3.14
CA LYS A 496 4.75 -16.03 -2.96
C LYS A 496 4.18 -16.11 -1.53
N SER A 497 3.09 -16.85 -1.36
CA SER A 497 2.50 -17.17 -0.05
C SER A 497 3.60 -17.58 0.96
N VAL A 498 3.87 -16.75 1.95
CA VAL A 498 4.83 -17.03 3.03
C VAL A 498 4.08 -17.53 4.25
N GLY A 499 4.69 -18.46 5.00
CA GLY A 499 4.18 -18.92 6.28
C GLY A 499 3.94 -17.76 7.26
N ASN A 500 2.93 -17.89 8.12
CA ASN A 500 2.64 -16.96 9.20
C ASN A 500 3.00 -17.57 10.55
N PRO A 501 4.27 -17.43 11.00
CA PRO A 501 4.75 -18.02 12.25
C PRO A 501 4.01 -17.49 13.49
N VAL A 502 3.60 -16.22 13.47
CA VAL A 502 2.90 -15.57 14.58
C VAL A 502 1.51 -16.19 14.76
N GLU A 503 0.74 -16.29 13.68
CA GLU A 503 -0.57 -16.94 13.74
C GLU A 503 -0.42 -18.42 14.04
N ALA A 504 0.54 -19.13 13.43
CA ALA A 504 0.80 -20.52 13.78
C ALA A 504 0.99 -20.72 15.29
N ARG A 505 1.80 -19.87 15.94
CA ARG A 505 2.02 -19.91 17.39
C ARG A 505 0.76 -19.57 18.18
N ARG A 506 -0.02 -18.58 17.74
CA ARG A 506 -1.29 -18.19 18.37
C ARG A 506 -2.31 -19.33 18.36
N TRP A 507 -2.53 -19.96 17.21
CA TRP A 507 -3.46 -21.07 17.05
C TRP A 507 -2.98 -22.31 17.82
N LEU A 508 -1.69 -22.60 17.80
CA LEU A 508 -1.10 -23.72 18.54
C LEU A 508 -1.24 -23.54 20.06
N ARG A 509 -1.08 -22.31 20.58
CA ARG A 509 -1.33 -22.00 21.99
C ARG A 509 -2.78 -22.32 22.40
N GLN A 510 -3.76 -21.97 21.57
CA GLN A 510 -5.16 -22.31 21.84
C GLN A 510 -5.41 -23.82 21.73
N ALA A 511 -4.79 -24.50 20.77
CA ALA A 511 -4.86 -25.97 20.65
C ALA A 511 -4.36 -26.66 21.93
N ARG A 512 -3.22 -26.23 22.46
CA ARG A 512 -2.67 -26.73 23.74
C ARG A 512 -3.60 -26.45 24.92
N ALA A 513 -4.17 -25.25 24.98
CA ALA A 513 -5.12 -24.89 26.03
C ALA A 513 -6.35 -25.81 26.01
N ASN A 514 -6.91 -26.08 24.82
CA ASN A 514 -8.06 -26.97 24.66
C ASN A 514 -7.72 -28.41 25.05
N PHE A 515 -6.55 -28.92 24.65
CA PHE A 515 -6.11 -30.26 25.03
C PHE A 515 -5.88 -30.38 26.54
N SER A 516 -5.25 -29.37 27.16
CA SER A 516 -5.10 -29.30 28.62
C SER A 516 -6.45 -29.29 29.33
N ALA A 517 -7.41 -28.49 28.82
CA ALA A 517 -8.76 -28.40 29.37
C ALA A 517 -9.59 -29.67 29.22
N ALA A 518 -9.26 -30.57 28.29
CA ALA A 518 -9.92 -31.87 28.15
C ALA A 518 -9.69 -32.77 29.38
N ARG A 519 -8.51 -32.65 30.01
CA ARG A 519 -8.16 -33.39 31.23
C ARG A 519 -9.09 -33.04 32.41
N ASN A 520 -9.70 -31.86 32.39
CA ASN A 520 -10.58 -31.40 33.46
C ASN A 520 -11.90 -32.18 33.51
N ASP A 521 -12.32 -32.83 32.42
CA ASP A 521 -13.60 -33.55 32.35
C ASP A 521 -13.43 -35.08 32.50
N LEU A 522 -12.17 -35.54 32.58
CA LEU A 522 -11.86 -36.96 32.72
C LEU A 522 -12.43 -37.51 34.03
N HIS A 523 -13.06 -38.68 33.98
CA HIS A 523 -13.70 -39.35 35.13
C HIS A 523 -14.83 -38.55 35.81
N LYS A 524 -15.41 -37.54 35.14
CA LYS A 524 -16.52 -36.73 35.66
C LYS A 524 -17.87 -37.00 35.01
N ASN A 525 -18.02 -38.14 34.32
CA ASN A 525 -19.19 -38.43 33.50
C ASN A 525 -19.47 -37.33 32.46
N ALA A 526 -18.41 -36.85 31.80
CA ALA A 526 -18.44 -35.75 30.83
C ALA A 526 -17.54 -36.09 29.62
N ASN A 527 -17.57 -37.36 29.18
CA ASN A 527 -16.67 -37.90 28.16
C ASN A 527 -16.89 -37.28 26.77
N GLU A 528 -18.11 -36.82 26.48
CA GLU A 528 -18.45 -36.03 25.29
C GLU A 528 -17.66 -34.72 25.23
N TRP A 529 -17.43 -34.09 26.39
CA TRP A 529 -16.64 -32.86 26.50
C TRP A 529 -15.15 -33.10 26.35
N VAL A 530 -14.63 -34.22 26.89
CA VAL A 530 -13.26 -34.68 26.60
C VAL A 530 -13.08 -34.83 25.09
N CYS A 531 -13.98 -35.57 24.44
CA CYS A 531 -13.92 -35.83 23.00
C CYS A 531 -14.03 -34.54 22.17
N PHE A 532 -14.95 -33.64 22.51
CA PHE A 532 -15.13 -32.36 21.82
C PHE A 532 -13.90 -31.45 21.95
N LYS A 533 -13.32 -31.34 23.15
CA LYS A 533 -12.11 -30.54 23.38
C LYS A 533 -10.91 -31.12 22.65
N CYS A 534 -10.77 -32.44 22.60
CA CYS A 534 -9.76 -33.15 21.80
C CYS A 534 -9.92 -32.90 20.29
N TYR A 535 -11.15 -32.99 19.77
CA TYR A 535 -11.46 -32.62 18.38
C TYR A 535 -11.05 -31.18 18.07
N LEU A 536 -11.42 -30.23 18.94
CA LEU A 536 -11.11 -28.83 18.75
C LEU A 536 -9.61 -28.57 18.83
N ALA A 537 -8.90 -29.21 19.76
CA ALA A 537 -7.44 -29.14 19.85
C ALA A 537 -6.75 -29.64 18.58
N THR A 538 -7.17 -30.80 18.04
CA THR A 538 -6.67 -31.33 16.77
C THR A 538 -6.94 -30.37 15.62
N LYS A 539 -8.18 -29.85 15.48
CA LYS A 539 -8.54 -28.90 14.42
C LYS A 539 -7.67 -27.64 14.45
N LEU A 540 -7.49 -27.04 15.63
CA LEU A 540 -6.69 -25.83 15.80
C LEU A 540 -5.20 -26.06 15.55
N ALA A 541 -4.65 -27.22 15.95
CA ALA A 541 -3.27 -27.57 15.69
C ALA A 541 -2.99 -27.75 14.19
N LEU A 542 -3.94 -28.33 13.44
CA LEU A 542 -3.84 -28.46 11.98
C LEU A 542 -3.89 -27.08 11.29
N ILE A 543 -4.78 -26.20 11.75
CA ILE A 543 -4.84 -24.81 11.28
C ILE A 543 -3.51 -24.09 11.55
N ALA A 544 -2.93 -24.28 12.74
CA ALA A 544 -1.61 -23.72 13.08
C ALA A 544 -0.50 -24.17 12.11
N ALA A 545 -0.45 -25.46 11.77
CA ALA A 545 0.52 -26.00 10.81
C ALA A 545 0.30 -25.45 9.39
N ASP A 546 -0.94 -25.26 8.98
CA ASP A 546 -1.27 -24.66 7.67
C ASP A 546 -0.89 -23.17 7.61
N TYR A 547 -1.12 -22.42 8.69
CA TYR A 547 -0.58 -21.07 8.85
C TYR A 547 0.95 -21.05 8.78
N ALA A 548 1.65 -21.98 9.43
CA ALA A 548 3.11 -22.03 9.43
C ALA A 548 3.73 -22.18 8.03
N VAL A 549 3.00 -22.77 7.07
CA VAL A 549 3.49 -23.00 5.70
C VAL A 549 2.96 -21.97 4.71
N ARG A 550 1.65 -21.69 4.74
CA ARG A 550 0.99 -20.88 3.70
C ARG A 550 0.57 -19.49 4.17
N GLY A 551 0.62 -19.23 5.47
CA GLY A 551 0.17 -17.97 6.06
C GLY A 551 -1.33 -17.77 6.10
N LYS A 552 -2.11 -18.77 5.68
CA LYS A 552 -3.58 -18.79 5.69
C LYS A 552 -4.09 -20.21 5.87
N SER A 553 -5.27 -20.35 6.47
CA SER A 553 -5.98 -21.62 6.58
C SER A 553 -7.49 -21.42 6.42
N ASP A 554 -8.18 -22.49 6.01
CA ASP A 554 -9.63 -22.51 5.86
C ASP A 554 -10.26 -23.20 7.07
N LYS A 555 -11.11 -22.47 7.79
CA LYS A 555 -11.70 -22.91 9.06
C LYS A 555 -12.91 -23.81 8.84
N ASP A 556 -13.50 -23.80 7.65
CA ASP A 556 -14.71 -24.56 7.33
C ASP A 556 -14.39 -25.97 6.83
N VAL A 557 -13.12 -26.21 6.47
CA VAL A 557 -12.61 -27.53 6.10
C VAL A 557 -12.58 -28.46 7.32
N LYS A 558 -13.00 -29.71 7.11
CA LYS A 558 -12.96 -30.76 8.14
C LYS A 558 -11.51 -31.15 8.49
N PRO A 559 -11.23 -31.55 9.75
CA PRO A 559 -9.88 -31.92 10.17
C PRO A 559 -9.19 -32.97 9.29
N THR A 560 -9.89 -34.01 8.82
CA THR A 560 -9.29 -35.03 7.93
C THR A 560 -8.78 -34.46 6.61
N ALA A 561 -9.59 -33.63 5.94
CA ALA A 561 -9.20 -33.01 4.67
C ALA A 561 -8.03 -32.03 4.87
N LEU A 562 -8.05 -31.28 5.98
CA LEU A 562 -6.94 -30.40 6.33
C LEU A 562 -5.66 -31.19 6.66
N ALA A 563 -5.79 -32.33 7.34
CA ALA A 563 -4.67 -33.20 7.68
C ALA A 563 -3.99 -33.83 6.47
N GLN A 564 -4.75 -34.26 5.45
CA GLN A 564 -4.20 -34.74 4.18
C GLN A 564 -3.32 -33.69 3.52
N LYS A 565 -3.80 -32.45 3.45
CA LYS A 565 -3.05 -31.33 2.91
C LYS A 565 -1.80 -31.01 3.72
N VAL A 566 -1.92 -31.00 5.04
CA VAL A 566 -0.80 -30.67 5.95
C VAL A 566 0.28 -31.76 5.89
N GLU A 567 -0.10 -33.03 5.74
CA GLU A 567 0.83 -34.16 5.61
C GLU A 567 1.75 -34.02 4.38
N GLU A 568 1.25 -33.44 3.28
CA GLU A 568 2.04 -33.19 2.06
C GLU A 568 3.15 -32.15 2.24
N TYR A 569 3.11 -31.32 3.30
CA TYR A 569 4.09 -30.24 3.49
C TYR A 569 5.46 -30.73 3.93
N ASN A 570 5.56 -31.89 4.59
CA ASN A 570 6.82 -32.41 5.09
C ASN A 570 6.75 -33.91 5.40
N THR A 571 7.80 -34.66 5.06
CA THR A 571 7.89 -36.10 5.31
C THR A 571 7.79 -36.47 6.80
N GLN A 572 8.16 -35.58 7.71
CA GLN A 572 7.98 -35.78 9.16
C GLN A 572 6.51 -35.89 9.59
N LEU A 573 5.59 -35.39 8.77
CA LEU A 573 4.15 -35.42 9.04
C LEU A 573 3.48 -36.71 8.53
N THR A 574 4.23 -37.65 7.97
CA THR A 574 3.70 -38.92 7.46
C THR A 574 2.82 -39.63 8.51
N GLY A 575 1.67 -40.14 8.05
CA GLY A 575 0.65 -40.78 8.87
C GLY A 575 -0.25 -39.81 9.65
N LEU A 576 -0.10 -38.49 9.50
CA LEU A 576 -0.95 -37.49 10.17
C LEU A 576 -2.43 -37.64 9.78
N ALA A 577 -2.74 -37.79 8.49
CA ALA A 577 -4.11 -37.98 8.04
C ALA A 577 -4.72 -39.26 8.60
N LYS A 578 -3.92 -40.33 8.74
CA LYS A 578 -4.34 -41.58 9.38
C LYS A 578 -4.62 -41.38 10.87
N ASP A 579 -3.73 -40.70 11.60
CA ASP A 579 -3.92 -40.39 13.02
C ASP A 579 -5.20 -39.56 13.23
N VAL A 580 -5.47 -38.54 12.39
CA VAL A 580 -6.69 -37.72 12.46
C VAL A 580 -7.95 -38.52 12.07
N HIS A 581 -7.86 -39.41 11.09
CA HIS A 581 -8.99 -40.26 10.70
C HIS A 581 -9.39 -41.26 11.81
N ILE A 582 -8.43 -41.72 12.63
CA ILE A 582 -8.73 -42.56 13.80
C ILE A 582 -9.62 -41.82 14.80
N LEU A 583 -9.40 -40.52 15.02
CA LEU A 583 -10.28 -39.71 15.89
C LEU A 583 -11.72 -39.66 15.36
N GLU A 584 -11.90 -39.43 14.06
CA GLU A 584 -13.23 -39.46 13.44
C GLU A 584 -13.85 -40.86 13.48
N GLY A 585 -13.03 -41.91 13.39
CA GLY A 585 -13.44 -43.32 13.52
C GLY A 585 -14.06 -43.66 14.89
N TYR A 586 -13.68 -42.95 15.96
CA TYR A 586 -14.36 -43.04 17.27
C TYR A 586 -15.72 -42.32 17.30
N GLY A 587 -16.18 -41.76 16.18
CA GLY A 587 -17.42 -40.99 16.08
C GLY A 587 -17.29 -39.59 16.70
N VAL A 588 -16.06 -39.07 16.81
CA VAL A 588 -15.80 -37.74 17.36
C VAL A 588 -15.82 -36.72 16.23
N ASP A 589 -16.80 -35.80 16.28
CA ASP A 589 -16.88 -34.66 15.38
C ASP A 589 -17.50 -33.45 16.09
N SER A 590 -17.59 -32.31 15.39
CA SER A 590 -18.11 -31.08 15.98
C SER A 590 -19.59 -31.15 16.37
N LEU A 591 -20.37 -32.09 15.84
CA LEU A 591 -21.82 -32.11 15.98
C LEU A 591 -22.29 -33.23 16.92
N ARG A 592 -21.83 -34.47 16.71
CA ARG A 592 -22.26 -35.67 17.47
C ARG A 592 -21.89 -35.62 18.96
N THR A 593 -20.88 -34.84 19.33
CA THR A 593 -20.53 -34.61 20.74
C THR A 593 -21.44 -33.58 21.43
N ARG A 594 -22.40 -32.97 20.72
CA ARG A 594 -23.23 -31.86 21.23
C ARG A 594 -24.73 -32.03 21.03
N TYR A 595 -25.15 -32.66 19.93
CA TYR A 595 -26.55 -32.65 19.51
C TYR A 595 -27.18 -34.06 19.55
N PRO A 596 -28.22 -34.30 20.38
CA PRO A 596 -28.87 -35.62 20.50
C PRO A 596 -29.57 -36.13 19.23
N ASP A 597 -30.10 -35.24 18.39
CA ASP A 597 -30.81 -35.59 17.14
C ASP A 597 -29.91 -36.27 16.09
N LEU A 598 -28.59 -36.17 16.27
CA LEU A 598 -27.59 -36.83 15.43
C LEU A 598 -27.17 -38.21 15.95
N LEU A 599 -27.77 -38.67 17.05
CA LEU A 599 -27.52 -39.96 17.68
C LEU A 599 -28.78 -40.85 17.62
N PRO A 600 -28.64 -42.18 17.66
CA PRO A 600 -29.77 -43.08 17.70
C PRO A 600 -30.62 -42.82 18.95
N PHE A 601 -31.91 -42.54 18.78
CA PHE A 601 -32.84 -42.40 19.89
C PHE A 601 -32.81 -43.63 20.81
N PRO A 602 -32.75 -43.50 22.16
CA PRO A 602 -32.88 -42.28 22.96
C PRO A 602 -31.54 -41.65 23.41
N GLN A 603 -30.44 -41.99 22.75
CA GLN A 603 -29.09 -41.64 23.18
C GLN A 603 -28.83 -40.12 23.16
N ILE A 604 -28.18 -39.62 24.21
CA ILE A 604 -27.58 -38.26 24.23
C ILE A 604 -26.05 -38.35 24.14
N PRO A 605 -25.35 -37.25 23.80
CA PRO A 605 -23.88 -37.26 23.73
C PRO A 605 -23.19 -37.76 24.99
N ASN A 606 -23.75 -37.47 26.17
CA ASN A 606 -23.22 -37.92 27.46
C ASN A 606 -23.15 -39.46 27.57
N ASP A 607 -24.08 -40.18 26.93
CA ASP A 607 -24.16 -41.65 26.95
C ASP A 607 -23.33 -42.29 25.82
N ARG A 608 -22.88 -41.50 24.84
CA ARG A 608 -22.28 -42.01 23.60
C ARG A 608 -20.84 -42.47 23.75
N TYR A 609 -20.08 -41.83 24.62
CA TYR A 609 -18.63 -42.00 24.73
C TYR A 609 -18.26 -42.62 26.08
N THR A 610 -17.66 -43.80 26.05
CA THR A 610 -17.17 -44.47 27.28
C THR A 610 -15.86 -43.85 27.75
N SER A 611 -15.47 -44.13 28.99
CA SER A 611 -14.20 -43.67 29.56
C SER A 611 -13.00 -44.21 28.77
N GLU A 612 -13.08 -45.44 28.25
CA GLU A 612 -12.06 -46.04 27.40
C GLU A 612 -11.92 -45.29 26.08
N VAL A 613 -13.05 -44.95 25.45
CA VAL A 613 -13.05 -44.13 24.21
C VAL A 613 -12.43 -42.76 24.47
N ALA A 614 -12.82 -42.09 25.56
CA ALA A 614 -12.28 -40.79 25.94
C ALA A 614 -10.75 -40.84 26.16
N MET A 615 -10.24 -41.88 26.83
CA MET A 615 -8.78 -42.08 27.00
C MET A 615 -8.08 -42.30 25.66
N ARG A 616 -8.61 -43.15 24.77
CA ARG A 616 -8.04 -43.40 23.44
C ARG A 616 -8.03 -42.16 22.57
N VAL A 617 -9.09 -41.36 22.62
CA VAL A 617 -9.19 -40.07 21.92
C VAL A 617 -8.11 -39.11 22.42
N MET A 618 -7.91 -39.02 23.74
CA MET A 618 -6.83 -38.21 24.31
C MET A 618 -5.43 -38.66 23.89
N GLU A 619 -5.14 -39.97 23.93
CA GLU A 619 -3.86 -40.53 23.48
C GLU A 619 -3.57 -40.19 22.00
N CYS A 620 -4.60 -40.32 21.15
CA CYS A 620 -4.49 -40.01 19.73
C CYS A 620 -4.28 -38.51 19.49
N THR A 621 -5.05 -37.65 20.16
CA THR A 621 -4.85 -36.18 20.09
C THR A 621 -3.47 -35.77 20.58
N ALA A 622 -2.93 -36.38 21.64
CA ALA A 622 -1.59 -36.10 22.14
C ALA A 622 -0.53 -36.34 21.06
N ARG A 623 -0.59 -37.49 20.38
CA ARG A 623 0.32 -37.82 19.27
C ARG A 623 0.26 -36.79 18.14
N ILE A 624 -0.95 -36.38 17.77
CA ILE A 624 -1.16 -35.40 16.70
C ILE A 624 -0.58 -34.03 17.10
N ILE A 625 -0.86 -33.55 18.31
CA ILE A 625 -0.35 -32.27 18.80
C ILE A 625 1.18 -32.28 18.86
N ILE A 626 1.80 -33.33 19.40
CA ILE A 626 3.27 -33.43 19.46
C ILE A 626 3.88 -33.36 18.06
N LYS A 627 3.35 -34.15 17.11
CA LYS A 627 3.83 -34.18 15.73
C LYS A 627 3.74 -32.81 15.06
N LEU A 628 2.59 -32.14 15.18
CA LEU A 628 2.36 -30.82 14.60
C LEU A 628 3.17 -29.72 15.30
N GLU A 629 3.34 -29.81 16.62
CA GLU A 629 4.13 -28.88 17.41
C GLU A 629 5.60 -28.92 17.03
N THR A 630 6.19 -30.11 16.93
CA THR A 630 7.57 -30.28 16.47
C THR A 630 7.75 -29.73 15.06
N PHE A 631 6.79 -29.98 14.15
CA PHE A 631 6.84 -29.44 12.80
C PHE A 631 6.76 -27.91 12.77
N VAL A 632 5.80 -27.31 13.49
CA VAL A 632 5.64 -25.85 13.57
C VAL A 632 6.89 -25.23 14.18
N GLN A 633 7.47 -25.82 15.23
CA GLN A 633 8.70 -25.33 15.86
C GLN A 633 9.93 -25.36 14.95
N GLN A 634 10.03 -26.30 14.01
CA GLN A 634 11.12 -26.31 13.03
C GLN A 634 10.95 -25.28 11.90
N LYS A 635 9.73 -24.76 11.73
CA LYS A 635 9.39 -23.74 10.72
C LYS A 635 9.41 -22.32 11.28
N LEU A 636 9.31 -22.20 12.61
CA LEU A 636 9.58 -20.99 13.38
C LEU A 636 11.09 -20.79 13.50
#